data_AF-A0A2C5W524-F1
#
_entry.id   AF-A0A2C5W524-F1
#
_cell.length_a   1.000
_cell.length_b   1.000
_cell.length_c   1.000
_cell.angle_alpha   90.00
_cell.angle_beta   90.00
_cell.angle_gamma   90.00
#
_symmetry.space_group_name_H-M   'P 1'
#
loop_
_entity.id
_entity.type
_entity.pdbx_description
1 polymer ?
#
loop_
_entity_poly.entity_id
_entity_poly.type
_entity_poly.pdbx_seq_one_letter_code
_entity_poly.pdbx_strand_id
1 'polypeptide(L)'
;MERSPDLLASIVHYCVKATAEWDLNISALELFQNLSVEKAEEWPLYLVNGHIRLLADVGYVEMSDDDLVKVVRITWAGYDYLDSVSKRPVLSDNPFMSHG
;
A
#
# COMPACT_ATOMS: atom_id res chain seq x y z
N MET A 1 -0.84 -16.23 -6.92
CA MET A 1 -0.32 -14.88 -6.67
C MET A 1 0.73 -15.00 -5.59
N GLU A 2 1.97 -14.63 -5.88
CA GLU A 2 3.03 -14.64 -4.87
C GLU A 2 2.73 -13.51 -3.87
N ARG A 3 2.69 -13.85 -2.58
CA ARG A 3 2.45 -12.85 -1.52
C ARG A 3 3.80 -12.20 -1.21
N SER A 4 3.91 -10.89 -1.38
CA SER A 4 5.09 -10.11 -0.98
C SER A 4 4.78 -9.40 0.34
N PRO A 5 5.34 -9.87 1.47
CA PRO A 5 5.15 -9.22 2.77
C PRO A 5 5.68 -7.79 2.80
N ASP A 6 6.70 -7.52 1.98
CA ASP A 6 7.28 -6.19 1.84
C ASP A 6 6.36 -5.25 1.07
N LEU A 7 5.71 -5.72 0.00
CA LEU A 7 4.67 -4.95 -0.69
C LEU A 7 3.48 -4.62 0.23
N LEU A 8 3.01 -5.59 1.03
CA LEU A 8 1.93 -5.33 2.01
C LEU A 8 2.33 -4.24 3.00
N ALA A 9 3.52 -4.35 3.58
CA ALA A 9 4.02 -3.37 4.55
C ALA A 9 4.19 -1.98 3.90
N SER A 10 4.76 -1.91 2.70
CA SER A 10 4.99 -0.66 1.97
C SER A 10 3.70 0.07 1.58
N ILE A 11 2.65 -0.65 1.16
CA ILE A 11 1.35 -0.05 0.85
C ILE A 11 0.74 0.60 2.11
N VAL A 12 0.65 -0.16 3.21
CA VAL A 12 0.05 0.37 4.46
C VAL A 12 0.88 1.53 5.00
N HIS A 13 2.20 1.44 4.96
CA HIS A 13 3.09 2.52 5.38
C HIS A 13 2.89 3.79 4.56
N TYR A 14 2.78 3.68 3.23
CA TYR A 14 2.50 4.82 2.36
C TYR A 14 1.16 5.46 2.73
N CYS A 15 0.10 4.67 2.85
CA CYS A 15 -1.23 5.20 3.22
C CYS A 15 -1.24 5.89 4.59
N VAL A 16 -0.41 5.49 5.55
CA VAL A 16 -0.35 6.15 6.87
C VAL A 16 0.51 7.42 6.85
N LYS A 17 1.57 7.46 6.02
CA LYS A 17 2.58 8.53 6.04
C LYS A 17 2.40 9.60 4.97
N ALA A 18 1.87 9.24 3.81
CA ALA A 18 1.75 10.15 2.67
C ALA A 18 0.52 11.07 2.75
N THR A 19 -0.49 10.72 3.57
CA THR A 19 -1.72 11.51 3.68
C THR A 19 -1.80 12.20 5.03
N ALA A 20 -1.71 13.54 5.02
CA ALA A 20 -2.02 14.37 6.18
C ALA A 20 -3.53 14.48 6.44
N GLU A 21 -4.36 14.04 5.50
CA GLU A 21 -5.81 14.13 5.53
C GLU A 21 -6.46 12.80 5.94
N TRP A 22 -7.60 12.90 6.62
CA TRP A 22 -8.38 11.75 7.11
C TRP A 22 -9.06 10.98 5.98
N ASP A 23 -9.17 11.58 4.80
CA ASP A 23 -9.84 11.02 3.62
C ASP A 23 -8.76 10.47 2.68
N LEU A 24 -8.49 9.18 2.81
CA LEU A 24 -7.57 8.46 1.94
C LEU A 24 -8.30 8.22 0.62
N ASN A 25 -7.69 8.58 -0.50
CA ASN A 25 -8.23 8.26 -1.82
C ASN A 25 -7.10 7.85 -2.77
N ILE A 26 -6.33 6.85 -2.33
CA ILE A 26 -5.11 6.41 -3.02
C ILE A 26 -5.47 5.24 -3.93
N SER A 27 -5.25 5.43 -5.23
CA SER A 27 -5.44 4.36 -6.21
C SER A 27 -4.22 3.46 -6.34
N ALA A 28 -4.43 2.20 -6.75
CA ALA A 28 -3.32 1.31 -7.10
C ALA A 28 -2.45 1.88 -8.24
N LEU A 29 -3.06 2.62 -9.16
CA LEU A 29 -2.35 3.27 -10.26
C LEU A 29 -1.41 4.37 -9.76
N GLU A 30 -1.88 5.18 -8.82
CA GLU A 30 -1.07 6.23 -8.20
C GLU A 30 0.13 5.64 -7.45
N LEU A 31 -0.08 4.60 -6.64
CA LEU A 31 1.01 3.85 -6.00
C LEU A 31 2.02 3.33 -7.02
N PHE A 32 1.54 2.70 -8.09
CA PHE A 32 2.39 2.16 -9.14
C PHE A 32 3.20 3.25 -9.85
N GLN A 33 2.61 4.43 -10.10
CA GLN A 33 3.28 5.56 -10.74
C GLN A 33 4.39 6.17 -9.87
N ASN A 34 4.37 5.95 -8.56
CA ASN A 34 5.42 6.39 -7.64
C ASN A 34 6.61 5.42 -7.53
N LEU A 35 6.56 4.27 -8.19
CA LEU A 35 7.66 3.31 -8.21
C LEU A 35 8.74 3.72 -9.22
N SER A 36 10.01 3.41 -8.90
CA SER A 36 11.07 3.41 -9.91
C SER A 36 10.79 2.35 -10.99
N VAL A 37 11.45 2.47 -12.15
CA VAL A 37 11.30 1.49 -13.24
C VAL A 37 11.64 0.08 -12.77
N GLU A 38 12.74 -0.08 -12.02
CA GLU A 38 13.18 -1.36 -11.48
C GLU A 38 12.16 -1.94 -10.50
N LYS A 39 11.57 -1.10 -9.65
CA LYS A 39 10.54 -1.55 -8.68
C LYS A 39 9.19 -1.80 -9.33
N ALA A 40 8.85 -1.11 -10.41
CA ALA A 40 7.65 -1.37 -11.20
C ALA A 40 7.73 -2.72 -11.93
N GLU A 41 8.93 -3.18 -12.32
CA GLU A 41 9.16 -4.53 -12.84
C GLU A 41 8.96 -5.60 -11.76
N GLU A 42 9.44 -5.34 -10.54
CA GLU A 42 9.26 -6.25 -9.40
C GLU A 42 7.82 -6.29 -8.91
N TRP A 43 7.17 -5.13 -8.79
CA TRP A 43 5.80 -4.95 -8.28
C TRP A 43 4.89 -4.34 -9.36
N PRO A 44 4.54 -5.13 -10.39
CA PRO A 44 3.69 -4.67 -11.47
C PRO A 44 2.29 -4.29 -10.93
N LEU A 45 1.60 -3.40 -11.65
CA LEU A 45 0.30 -2.87 -11.24
C LEU A 45 -0.74 -3.95 -10.83
N TYR A 46 -0.79 -5.08 -11.53
CA TYR A 46 -1.71 -6.18 -11.16
C TYR A 46 -1.38 -6.77 -9.78
N LEU A 47 -0.10 -6.78 -9.39
CA LEU A 47 0.35 -7.28 -8.09
C LEU A 47 -0.01 -6.29 -6.99
N VAL A 48 0.22 -4.99 -7.22
CA VAL A 48 -0.20 -3.90 -6.30
C VAL A 48 -1.71 -3.97 -6.06
N ASN A 49 -2.51 -4.08 -7.13
CA ASN A 49 -3.96 -4.28 -7.05
C ASN A 49 -4.34 -5.49 -6.19
N GLY A 50 -3.71 -6.64 -6.46
CA GLY A 50 -3.98 -7.86 -5.70
C GLY A 50 -3.64 -7.72 -4.22
N HIS A 51 -2.58 -6.99 -3.89
CA HIS A 51 -2.16 -6.77 -2.50
C HIS A 51 -3.07 -5.80 -1.74
N ILE A 52 -3.62 -4.77 -2.40
CA ILE A 52 -4.65 -3.92 -1.80
C ILE A 52 -5.90 -4.74 -1.47
N ARG A 53 -6.34 -5.60 -2.39
CA ARG A 53 -7.48 -6.51 -2.13
C ARG A 53 -7.21 -7.46 -0.98
N LEU A 54 -6.01 -8.03 -0.91
CA LEU A 54 -5.61 -8.88 0.22
C LEU A 54 -5.63 -8.11 1.55
N LEU A 55 -5.18 -6.86 1.59
CA LEU A 55 -5.24 -6.01 2.77
C LEU A 55 -6.69 -5.73 3.19
N ALA A 56 -7.60 -5.56 2.23
CA ALA A 56 -9.02 -5.37 2.49
C ALA A 56 -9.67 -6.66 3.00
N ASP A 57 -9.37 -7.81 2.39
CA ASP A 57 -9.89 -9.12 2.77
C ASP A 57 -9.53 -9.50 4.22
N VAL A 58 -8.34 -9.11 4.69
CA VAL A 58 -7.91 -9.31 6.09
C VAL A 58 -8.34 -8.19 7.03
N GLY A 59 -9.00 -7.14 6.51
CA GLY A 59 -9.57 -6.05 7.30
C GLY A 59 -8.57 -4.98 7.74
N TYR A 60 -7.41 -4.85 7.09
CA TYR A 60 -6.42 -3.81 7.40
C TYR A 60 -6.74 -2.46 6.73
N VAL A 61 -7.47 -2.50 5.62
CA VAL A 61 -7.92 -1.30 4.90
C VAL A 61 -9.38 -1.43 4.51
N GLU A 62 -10.08 -0.31 4.37
CA GLU A 62 -11.31 -0.25 3.59
C GLU A 62 -10.94 0.14 2.16
N MET A 63 -11.56 -0.51 1.17
CA MET A 63 -11.32 -0.23 -0.24
C MET A 63 -12.62 0.11 -0.98
N SER A 64 -12.52 0.97 -2.00
CA SER A 64 -13.55 1.13 -3.05
C SER A 64 -13.06 0.49 -4.34
N ASP A 65 -13.99 -0.05 -5.11
CA ASP A 65 -13.75 -0.72 -6.40
C ASP A 65 -14.76 -0.25 -7.47
N ASP A 66 -15.33 0.95 -7.29
CA ASP A 66 -16.40 1.46 -8.15
C ASP A 66 -15.91 1.79 -9.58
N ASP A 67 -14.65 2.24 -9.69
CA ASP A 67 -13.96 2.52 -10.96
C ASP A 67 -12.56 1.89 -11.02
N LEU A 68 -11.81 2.06 -9.93
CA LEU A 68 -10.44 1.57 -9.74
C LEU A 68 -10.30 1.06 -8.30
N VAL A 69 -9.38 0.12 -8.08
CA VAL A 69 -9.01 -0.32 -6.73
C VAL A 69 -8.35 0.84 -6.00
N LYS A 70 -9.01 1.31 -4.94
CA LYS A 70 -8.55 2.44 -4.12
C LYS A 70 -8.60 2.09 -2.64
N VAL A 71 -7.58 2.49 -1.90
CA VAL A 71 -7.61 2.49 -0.43
C VAL A 71 -8.32 3.76 0.00
N VAL A 72 -9.44 3.59 0.72
CA VAL A 72 -10.24 4.72 1.23
C VAL A 72 -10.04 4.99 2.71
N ARG A 73 -9.51 4.00 3.45
CA ARG A 73 -9.24 4.13 4.88
C ARG A 73 -8.29 3.05 5.38
N ILE A 74 -7.46 3.40 6.37
CA ILE A 74 -6.74 2.42 7.21
C ILE A 74 -7.56 2.10 8.46
N THR A 75 -7.80 0.83 8.73
CA THR A 75 -8.50 0.38 9.94
C THR A 75 -7.56 0.34 11.14
N TRP A 76 -8.09 0.19 12.35
CA TRP A 76 -7.27 -0.02 13.55
C TRP A 76 -6.35 -1.25 13.41
N ALA A 77 -6.83 -2.34 12.82
CA ALA A 77 -6.02 -3.52 12.56
C ALA A 77 -4.89 -3.24 11.54
N GLY A 78 -5.11 -2.33 10.59
CA GLY A 78 -4.06 -1.86 9.69
C GLY A 78 -2.96 -1.06 10.39
N TYR A 79 -3.33 -0.21 11.34
CA TYR A 79 -2.36 0.49 12.20
C TYR A 79 -1.57 -0.50 13.07
N ASP A 80 -2.24 -1.43 13.74
CA ASP A 80 -1.59 -2.47 14.55
C ASP A 80 -0.64 -3.34 13.71
N TYR A 81 -1.06 -3.68 12.49
CA TYR A 81 -0.22 -4.39 11.53
C TYR A 81 1.05 -3.58 11.21
N LEU A 82 0.91 -2.30 10.87
CA LEU A 82 2.05 -1.43 10.55
C LEU A 82 3.03 -1.34 11.72
N ASP A 83 2.53 -1.18 12.94
CA ASP A 83 3.36 -1.15 14.15
C ASP A 83 4.14 -2.46 14.33
N SER A 84 3.50 -3.60 14.06
CA SER A 84 4.13 -4.93 14.14
C SER A 84 5.25 -5.14 13.11
N VAL A 85 5.19 -4.45 11.97
CA VAL A 85 6.18 -4.55 10.89
C VAL A 85 7.10 -3.33 10.77
N SER A 86 7.01 -2.39 11.70
CA SER A 86 7.74 -1.10 11.70
C SER A 86 9.27 -1.21 11.57
N LYS A 87 9.85 -2.37 11.94
CA LYS A 87 11.30 -2.64 11.84
C LYS A 87 11.73 -3.24 10.50
N ARG A 88 10.82 -3.45 9.55
CA ARG A 88 11.16 -4.00 8.23
C ARG A 88 12.06 -3.03 7.48
N PRO A 89 13.20 -3.49 6.92
CA PRO A 89 14.11 -2.64 6.15
C PRO A 89 13.44 -1.93 4.97
N VAL A 90 12.46 -2.56 4.32
CA VAL A 90 11.73 -1.94 3.20
C VAL A 90 11.00 -0.66 3.59
N LEU A 91 10.70 -0.46 4.88
CA LEU A 91 9.99 0.73 5.34
C LEU A 91 10.90 1.95 5.53
N SER A 92 12.21 1.74 5.75
CA SER A 92 13.16 2.87 5.88
C SER A 92 13.41 3.57 4.54
N ASP A 93 13.24 2.84 3.44
CA ASP A 93 13.33 3.36 2.08
C ASP A 93 12.13 2.84 1.28
N ASN A 94 10.93 3.27 1.70
CA ASN A 94 9.68 2.78 1.10
C ASN A 94 9.64 3.16 -0.38
N PRO A 95 9.56 2.18 -1.31
CA PRO A 95 9.59 2.46 -2.74
C PRO A 95 8.50 3.42 -3.22
N PHE A 96 7.35 3.48 -2.54
CA PHE A 96 6.25 4.39 -2.89
C PHE A 96 6.48 5.84 -2.44
N MET A 97 7.42 6.11 -1.54
CA MET A 97 7.71 7.46 -1.02
C MET A 97 8.87 8.14 -1.74
N SER A 98 9.47 7.49 -2.74
CA SER A 98 10.69 7.92 -3.43
C SER A 98 10.53 9.21 -4.26
N HIS A 99 9.30 9.69 -4.48
CA HIS A 99 8.98 10.86 -5.30
C HIS A 99 8.15 11.94 -4.58
N GLY A 100 8.12 11.92 -3.24
CA GLY A 100 7.45 12.93 -2.40
C GLY A 100 8.33 14.13 -2.05
#